data_AF-A0A256FU60-F1
#
_entry.id   AF-A0A256FU60-F1
#
_cell.length_a   1.000
_cell.length_b   1.000
_cell.length_c   1.000
_cell.angle_alpha   90.00
_cell.angle_beta   90.00
_cell.angle_gamma   90.00
#
_symmetry.space_group_name_H-M   'P 1'
#
loop_
_entity.id
_entity.type
_entity.pdbx_description
1 polymer ?
#
loop_
_entity_poly.entity_id
_entity_poly.type
_entity_poly.pdbx_seq_one_letter_code
_entity_poly.pdbx_strand_id
1 'polypeptide(L)'
;MTRGTVATRFFDRSSVWLAAILLGGIILETQNTGSQEFIFIWPVLLMIYQRVKRVEGKAKIAFLVLAAFCVIPTFSKVTHKTLRAIAVAPTYVHPPVTELKNMRQVSARPDIMDRAKLLPVHYADYSAPYEALATQGQLPSWRLYSELDYQMYWIISADEAVKAFRKFESSTGVHLKTLMTLDFTDPFPWLLDREATRKIQIGADPFRTVPAMTPETRAAVEATDGVLRPKCPMTTTRLALQEIYADALKDRQVVPLDACWDLLLRPGILQK
;
A
#
# COMPACT_ATOMS: atom_id res chain seq x y z
N MET A 1 -37.85 34.36 10.81
CA MET A 1 -36.38 34.27 10.61
C MET A 1 -35.69 34.83 11.84
N THR A 2 -35.26 33.96 12.75
CA THR A 2 -34.52 34.33 13.96
C THR A 2 -33.15 34.91 13.56
N ARG A 3 -32.86 36.14 14.01
CA ARG A 3 -31.55 36.79 13.81
C ARG A 3 -30.50 35.99 14.59
N GLY A 4 -29.70 35.18 13.90
CA GLY A 4 -28.54 34.51 14.49
C GLY A 4 -27.61 35.51 15.19
N THR A 5 -26.93 35.05 16.24
CA THR A 5 -26.01 35.87 17.06
C THR A 5 -24.86 36.42 16.19
N VAL A 6 -24.22 37.49 16.65
CA VAL A 6 -23.11 38.15 15.92
C VAL A 6 -22.01 37.16 15.54
N ALA A 7 -21.73 36.18 16.41
CA ALA A 7 -20.80 35.09 16.15
C ALA A 7 -21.23 34.21 14.98
N THR A 8 -22.50 33.81 14.89
CA THR A 8 -23.01 32.99 13.78
C THR A 8 -22.87 33.72 12.43
N ARG A 9 -23.09 35.04 12.42
CA ARG A 9 -22.91 35.86 11.20
C ARG A 9 -21.45 36.05 10.79
N PHE A 10 -20.51 35.96 11.73
CA PHE A 10 -19.08 36.04 11.44
C PHE A 10 -18.59 34.74 10.79
N PHE A 11 -18.92 33.59 11.40
CA PHE A 11 -18.55 32.27 10.86
C PHE A 11 -19.29 31.92 9.56
N ASP A 12 -20.42 32.54 9.26
CA ASP A 12 -21.10 32.38 7.97
C ASP A 12 -20.45 33.20 6.84
N ARG A 13 -19.33 33.90 7.06
CA ARG A 13 -18.67 34.66 5.98
C ARG A 13 -17.84 33.75 5.07
N SER A 14 -18.02 33.93 3.78
CA SER A 14 -17.24 33.26 2.72
C SER A 14 -15.72 33.41 2.88
N SER A 15 -15.26 34.57 3.33
CA SER A 15 -13.84 34.85 3.57
C SER A 15 -13.26 34.06 4.75
N VAL A 16 -14.07 33.80 5.78
CA VAL A 16 -13.66 33.04 6.96
C VAL A 16 -13.48 31.57 6.60
N TRP A 17 -14.43 31.00 5.86
CA TRP A 17 -14.30 29.63 5.33
C TRP A 17 -13.13 29.48 4.36
N LEU A 18 -12.89 30.47 3.50
CA LEU A 18 -11.73 30.45 2.61
C LEU A 18 -10.42 30.46 3.40
N ALA A 19 -10.29 31.33 4.41
CA ALA A 19 -9.11 31.38 5.27
C ALA A 19 -8.90 30.07 6.06
N ALA A 20 -9.97 29.52 6.64
CA ALA A 20 -9.90 28.26 7.40
C ALA A 20 -9.44 27.08 6.52
N ILE A 21 -9.99 26.96 5.31
CA ILE A 21 -9.63 25.90 4.37
C ILE A 21 -8.22 26.09 3.81
N LEU A 22 -7.78 27.33 3.55
CA LEU A 22 -6.39 27.60 3.17
C LEU A 22 -5.41 27.21 4.29
N LEU A 23 -5.70 27.59 5.54
CA LEU A 23 -4.87 27.21 6.69
C LEU A 23 -4.81 25.69 6.86
N GLY A 24 -5.97 25.01 6.84
CA GLY A 24 -6.03 23.56 6.91
C GLY A 24 -5.29 22.88 5.77
N GLY A 25 -5.43 23.39 4.54
CA GLY A 25 -4.72 22.90 3.36
C GLY A 25 -3.21 23.03 3.48
N ILE A 26 -2.70 24.17 3.96
CA ILE A 26 -1.26 24.39 4.19
C ILE A 26 -0.72 23.40 5.22
N ILE A 27 -1.40 23.23 6.35
CA ILE A 27 -0.98 22.29 7.40
C ILE A 27 -0.92 20.87 6.83
N LEU A 28 -1.95 20.44 6.09
CA LEU A 28 -1.97 19.11 5.48
C LEU A 28 -0.92 18.93 4.38
N GLU A 29 -0.69 19.94 3.52
CA GLU A 29 0.35 19.91 2.48
C GLU A 29 1.74 19.76 3.08
N THR A 30 2.06 20.43 4.20
CA THR A 30 3.38 20.27 4.84
C THR A 30 3.65 18.86 5.35
N GLN A 31 2.60 18.05 5.58
CA GLN A 31 2.72 16.68 6.08
C GLN A 31 2.68 15.62 4.98
N ASN A 32 2.28 15.97 3.75
CA ASN A 32 2.12 15.01 2.66
C ASN A 32 3.10 15.30 1.53
N THR A 33 3.91 14.31 1.16
CA THR A 33 4.85 14.39 0.03
C THR A 33 4.08 14.14 -1.28
N GLY A 34 3.19 15.06 -1.61
CA GLY A 34 2.33 15.01 -2.79
C GLY A 34 1.39 16.19 -2.79
N SER A 35 1.65 17.17 -3.66
CA SER A 35 0.82 18.38 -3.77
C SER A 35 -0.64 18.01 -3.98
N GLN A 36 -1.53 18.54 -3.14
CA GLN A 36 -2.98 18.38 -3.23
C GLN A 36 -3.61 19.27 -4.31
N GLU A 37 -2.81 19.84 -5.23
CA GLU A 37 -3.21 20.63 -6.40
C GLU A 37 -4.50 21.45 -6.19
N PHE A 38 -4.55 22.29 -5.14
CA PHE A 38 -5.67 23.19 -4.77
C PHE A 38 -7.10 22.58 -4.74
N ILE A 39 -7.27 21.26 -4.88
CA ILE A 39 -8.59 20.62 -5.03
C ILE A 39 -9.43 20.80 -3.76
N PHE A 40 -8.76 20.89 -2.61
CA PHE A 40 -9.36 21.14 -1.31
C PHE A 40 -10.11 22.49 -1.23
N ILE A 41 -9.80 23.46 -2.09
CA ILE A 41 -10.47 24.78 -2.12
C ILE A 41 -11.80 24.72 -2.91
N TRP A 42 -11.99 23.73 -3.77
CA TRP A 42 -13.13 23.68 -4.69
C TRP A 42 -14.51 23.75 -4.01
N PRO A 43 -14.77 23.03 -2.88
CA PRO A 43 -16.04 23.16 -2.17
C PRO A 43 -16.34 24.60 -1.71
N VAL A 44 -15.30 25.33 -1.27
CA VAL A 44 -15.43 26.74 -0.87
C VAL A 44 -15.70 27.62 -2.08
N LEU A 45 -15.01 27.42 -3.20
CA LEU A 45 -15.29 28.17 -4.43
C LEU A 45 -16.74 27.97 -4.87
N LEU A 46 -17.28 26.75 -4.82
CA LEU A 46 -18.68 26.47 -5.13
C LEU A 46 -19.63 27.19 -4.17
N MET A 47 -19.33 27.18 -2.86
CA MET A 47 -20.12 27.91 -1.86
C MET A 47 -20.11 29.42 -2.12
N ILE A 48 -18.96 30.01 -2.46
CA ILE A 48 -18.83 31.42 -2.80
C ILE A 48 -19.59 31.73 -4.08
N TYR A 49 -19.47 30.87 -5.10
CA TYR A 49 -20.20 31.01 -6.36
C TYR A 49 -21.71 31.06 -6.15
N GLN A 50 -22.27 30.23 -5.26
CA GLN A 50 -23.70 30.27 -4.92
C GLN A 50 -24.17 31.61 -4.34
N ARG A 51 -23.27 32.39 -3.72
CA ARG A 51 -23.56 33.70 -3.15
C ARG A 51 -23.33 34.81 -4.17
N VAL A 52 -22.22 34.73 -4.90
CA VAL A 52 -21.80 35.71 -5.92
C VAL A 52 -22.67 35.65 -7.19
N LYS A 53 -23.32 34.52 -7.49
CA LYS A 53 -24.23 34.41 -8.65
C LYS A 53 -25.36 35.45 -8.65
N ARG A 54 -25.73 35.97 -7.48
CA ARG A 54 -26.77 37.00 -7.27
C ARG A 54 -26.24 38.44 -7.36
N VAL A 55 -24.94 38.61 -7.52
CA VAL A 55 -24.25 39.91 -7.57
C VAL A 55 -23.80 40.15 -9.00
N GLU A 56 -24.07 41.34 -9.54
CA GLU A 56 -23.62 41.75 -10.87
C GLU A 56 -22.40 42.66 -10.80
N GLY A 57 -21.67 42.78 -11.91
CA GLY A 57 -20.53 43.69 -12.05
C GLY A 57 -19.17 43.10 -11.67
N LYS A 58 -18.21 44.00 -11.36
CA LYS A 58 -16.76 43.70 -11.28
C LYS A 58 -16.41 42.62 -10.26
N ALA A 59 -17.15 42.52 -9.15
CA ALA A 59 -16.90 41.53 -8.10
C ALA A 59 -17.12 40.09 -8.58
N LYS A 60 -18.15 39.87 -9.42
CA LYS A 60 -18.41 38.55 -10.02
C LYS A 60 -17.30 38.16 -10.99
N ILE A 61 -16.85 39.09 -11.81
CA ILE A 61 -15.74 38.86 -12.75
C ILE A 61 -14.45 38.54 -11.97
N ALA A 62 -14.11 39.33 -10.94
CA ALA A 62 -12.93 39.09 -10.12
C ALA A 62 -12.95 37.70 -9.46
N PHE A 63 -14.09 37.29 -8.90
CA PHE A 63 -14.25 35.95 -8.35
C PHE A 63 -14.06 34.86 -9.42
N LEU A 64 -14.69 34.99 -10.59
CA LEU A 64 -14.59 34.00 -11.66
C LEU A 64 -13.15 33.84 -12.16
N VAL A 65 -12.41 34.94 -12.32
CA VAL A 65 -11.01 34.92 -12.74
C VAL A 65 -10.14 34.24 -11.68
N LEU A 66 -10.29 34.59 -10.41
CA LEU A 66 -9.51 33.96 -9.31
C LEU A 66 -9.86 32.47 -9.16
N ALA A 67 -11.14 32.12 -9.25
CA ALA A 67 -11.58 30.73 -9.23
C ALA A 67 -11.01 29.94 -10.42
N ALA A 68 -10.95 30.54 -11.61
CA ALA A 68 -10.35 29.93 -12.79
C ALA A 68 -8.86 29.61 -12.57
N PHE A 69 -8.09 30.51 -11.95
CA PHE A 69 -6.69 30.25 -11.61
C PHE A 69 -6.50 29.07 -10.63
N CYS A 70 -7.46 28.83 -9.74
CA CYS A 70 -7.42 27.68 -8.83
C CYS A 70 -7.88 26.36 -9.47
N VAL A 71 -8.80 26.42 -10.45
CA VAL A 71 -9.48 25.23 -10.99
C VAL A 71 -8.84 24.74 -12.29
N ILE A 72 -8.51 25.65 -13.22
CA ILE A 72 -8.04 25.29 -14.58
C ILE A 72 -6.76 24.44 -14.53
N PRO A 73 -5.72 24.76 -13.73
CA PRO A 73 -4.49 23.96 -13.73
C PRO A 73 -4.73 22.50 -13.31
N THR A 74 -5.46 22.29 -12.21
CA THR A 74 -5.78 20.95 -11.69
C THR A 74 -6.68 20.20 -12.66
N PHE A 75 -7.72 20.85 -13.19
CA PHE A 75 -8.61 20.25 -14.17
C PHE A 75 -7.84 19.83 -15.43
N SER A 76 -7.05 20.72 -16.01
CA SER A 76 -6.23 20.43 -17.20
C SER A 76 -5.28 19.25 -16.98
N LYS A 77 -4.60 19.21 -15.83
CA LYS A 77 -3.70 18.10 -15.47
C LYS A 77 -4.45 16.77 -15.33
N VAL A 78 -5.58 16.76 -14.63
CA VAL A 78 -6.41 15.55 -14.47
C VAL A 78 -6.93 15.09 -15.82
N THR A 79 -7.54 15.98 -16.61
CA THR A 79 -8.03 15.66 -17.96
C THR A 79 -6.93 15.09 -18.85
N HIS A 80 -5.77 15.74 -18.91
CA HIS A 80 -4.64 15.26 -19.70
C HIS A 80 -4.16 13.87 -19.24
N LYS A 81 -4.00 13.66 -17.92
CA LYS A 81 -3.60 12.36 -17.35
C LYS A 81 -4.64 11.28 -17.64
N THR A 82 -5.93 11.58 -17.51
CA THR A 82 -7.03 10.66 -17.79
C THR A 82 -7.08 10.29 -19.27
N LEU A 83 -7.01 11.27 -20.17
CA LEU A 83 -6.98 11.03 -21.62
C LEU A 83 -5.77 10.17 -22.00
N ARG A 84 -4.60 10.49 -21.44
CA ARG A 84 -3.39 9.68 -21.65
C ARG A 84 -3.59 8.26 -21.15
N ALA A 85 -4.14 8.07 -19.94
CA ALA A 85 -4.41 6.76 -19.38
C ALA A 85 -5.37 5.94 -20.25
N ILE A 86 -6.47 6.54 -20.71
CA ILE A 86 -7.43 5.88 -21.63
C ILE A 86 -6.76 5.51 -22.95
N ALA A 87 -5.93 6.40 -23.51
CA ALA A 87 -5.25 6.17 -24.77
C ALA A 87 -4.22 5.02 -24.68
N VAL A 88 -3.53 4.87 -23.54
CA VAL A 88 -2.50 3.82 -23.37
C VAL A 88 -3.04 2.54 -22.74
N ALA A 89 -4.18 2.57 -22.04
CA ALA A 89 -4.72 1.41 -21.34
C ALA A 89 -4.87 0.15 -22.23
N PRO A 90 -5.30 0.23 -23.50
CA PRO A 90 -5.37 -0.95 -24.37
C PRO A 90 -4.02 -1.62 -24.65
N THR A 91 -2.91 -0.91 -24.43
CA THR A 91 -1.55 -1.45 -24.63
C THR A 91 -1.00 -2.15 -23.38
N TYR A 92 -1.69 -2.05 -22.25
CA TYR A 92 -1.24 -2.64 -21.00
C TYR A 92 -1.49 -4.14 -21.00
N VAL A 93 -0.61 -4.87 -20.34
CA VAL A 93 -0.64 -6.32 -20.22
C VAL A 93 -0.89 -6.73 -18.78
N HIS A 94 -1.57 -7.86 -18.61
CA HIS A 94 -1.84 -8.45 -17.31
C HIS A 94 -0.68 -9.35 -16.85
N PRO A 95 -0.44 -9.45 -15.52
CA PRO A 95 0.53 -10.40 -14.99
C PRO A 95 0.07 -11.85 -15.23
N PRO A 96 0.99 -12.80 -15.44
CA PRO A 96 0.68 -14.21 -15.69
C PRO A 96 0.33 -14.97 -14.39
N VAL A 97 -0.71 -14.51 -13.68
CA VAL A 97 -1.10 -15.02 -12.34
C VAL A 97 -2.50 -15.62 -12.34
N THR A 98 -2.75 -16.61 -11.48
CA THR A 98 -4.02 -17.36 -11.45
C THR A 98 -4.67 -17.43 -10.06
N GLU A 99 -3.88 -17.38 -9.00
CA GLU A 99 -4.33 -17.69 -7.63
C GLU A 99 -4.71 -16.45 -6.80
N LEU A 100 -4.54 -15.25 -7.35
CA LEU A 100 -4.61 -14.00 -6.59
C LEU A 100 -6.00 -13.36 -6.45
N LYS A 101 -7.08 -14.12 -6.63
CA LYS A 101 -8.47 -13.64 -6.52
C LYS A 101 -8.67 -12.31 -7.29
N ASN A 102 -8.99 -11.19 -6.63
CA ASN A 102 -9.12 -9.87 -7.27
C ASN A 102 -7.82 -9.05 -7.31
N MET A 103 -6.77 -9.42 -6.56
CA MET A 103 -5.47 -8.74 -6.60
C MET A 103 -4.78 -8.89 -7.98
N ARG A 104 -5.18 -9.88 -8.78
CA ARG A 104 -4.74 -10.00 -10.18
C ARG A 104 -5.30 -8.94 -11.11
N GLN A 105 -6.26 -8.12 -10.68
CA GLN A 105 -6.89 -7.07 -11.49
C GLN A 105 -6.00 -5.83 -11.63
N VAL A 106 -4.74 -6.06 -12.02
CA VAL A 106 -3.73 -5.04 -12.28
C VAL A 106 -3.19 -5.24 -13.67
N SER A 107 -2.67 -4.17 -14.26
CA SER A 107 -2.02 -4.20 -15.56
C SER A 107 -0.87 -3.20 -15.58
N ALA A 108 0.12 -3.48 -16.42
CA ALA A 108 1.29 -2.63 -16.55
C ALA A 108 1.67 -2.51 -18.02
N ARG A 109 2.52 -1.52 -18.33
CA ARG A 109 3.13 -1.44 -19.65
C ARG A 109 3.97 -2.70 -19.94
N PRO A 110 4.09 -3.14 -21.20
CA PRO A 110 4.88 -4.32 -21.56
C PRO A 110 6.32 -4.27 -21.04
N ASP A 111 7.01 -3.13 -21.16
CA ASP A 111 8.39 -2.97 -20.70
C ASP A 111 8.55 -3.15 -19.17
N ILE A 112 7.56 -2.70 -18.40
CA ILE A 112 7.51 -2.91 -16.95
C ILE A 112 7.24 -4.38 -16.62
N MET A 113 6.31 -5.01 -17.36
CA MET A 113 5.96 -6.41 -17.17
C MET A 113 7.12 -7.35 -17.52
N ASP A 114 7.86 -7.08 -18.59
CA ASP A 114 9.00 -7.88 -19.00
C ASP A 114 10.12 -7.84 -17.96
N ARG A 115 10.39 -6.66 -17.39
CA ARG A 115 11.30 -6.55 -16.23
C ARG A 115 10.75 -7.33 -15.03
N ALA A 116 9.48 -7.14 -14.68
CA ALA A 116 8.85 -7.80 -13.53
C ALA A 116 8.89 -9.34 -13.62
N LYS A 117 8.78 -9.93 -14.81
CA LYS A 117 8.89 -11.38 -15.04
C LYS A 117 10.32 -11.91 -14.89
N LEU A 118 11.33 -11.06 -15.08
CA LEU A 118 12.74 -11.43 -14.91
C LEU A 118 13.17 -11.41 -13.44
N LEU A 119 12.53 -10.56 -12.63
CA LEU A 119 12.89 -10.34 -11.22
C LEU A 119 12.82 -11.58 -10.30
N PRO A 120 11.86 -12.54 -10.42
CA PRO A 120 11.83 -13.72 -9.56
C PRO A 120 13.12 -14.55 -9.64
N VAL A 121 13.54 -14.88 -10.86
CA VAL A 121 14.78 -15.62 -11.11
C VAL A 121 15.99 -14.78 -10.71
N HIS A 122 16.02 -13.51 -11.10
CA HIS A 122 17.15 -12.63 -10.79
C HIS A 122 17.39 -12.46 -9.27
N TYR A 123 16.33 -12.24 -8.50
CA TYR A 123 16.46 -12.09 -7.05
C TYR A 123 16.79 -13.40 -6.34
N ALA A 124 16.36 -14.54 -6.88
CA ALA A 124 16.74 -15.87 -6.37
C ALA A 124 18.23 -16.17 -6.64
N ASP A 125 18.68 -15.98 -7.88
CA ASP A 125 20.03 -16.35 -8.32
C ASP A 125 21.11 -15.40 -7.78
N TYR A 126 20.75 -14.15 -7.51
CA TYR A 126 21.67 -13.09 -7.05
C TYR A 126 21.24 -12.49 -5.71
N SER A 127 20.94 -13.31 -4.70
CA SER A 127 20.43 -12.82 -3.40
C SER A 127 21.46 -12.01 -2.59
N ALA A 128 22.74 -12.39 -2.67
CA ALA A 128 23.79 -11.88 -1.77
C ALA A 128 23.96 -10.35 -1.74
N PRO A 129 23.94 -9.61 -2.87
CA PRO A 129 24.00 -8.15 -2.85
C PRO A 129 22.80 -7.51 -2.13
N TYR A 130 21.61 -8.09 -2.25
CA TYR A 130 20.41 -7.56 -1.60
C TYR A 130 20.44 -7.78 -0.08
N GLU A 131 20.92 -8.94 0.37
CA GLU A 131 21.18 -9.22 1.78
C GLU A 131 22.24 -8.29 2.38
N ALA A 132 23.32 -8.03 1.64
CA ALA A 132 24.38 -7.11 2.07
C ALA A 132 23.89 -5.67 2.22
N LEU A 133 22.97 -5.21 1.36
CA LEU A 133 22.34 -3.89 1.51
C LEU A 133 21.35 -3.88 2.68
N ALA A 134 20.51 -4.91 2.80
CA ALA A 134 19.50 -5.01 3.85
C ALA A 134 20.12 -4.98 5.26
N THR A 135 21.21 -5.72 5.47
CA THR A 135 21.98 -5.73 6.73
C THR A 135 22.61 -4.38 7.07
N GLN A 136 22.87 -3.54 6.07
CA GLN A 136 23.36 -2.16 6.25
C GLN A 136 22.22 -1.12 6.37
N GLY A 137 20.97 -1.56 6.50
CA GLY A 137 19.83 -0.65 6.57
C GLY A 137 19.54 0.05 5.24
N GLN A 138 19.99 -0.49 4.11
CA GLN A 138 19.77 0.07 2.77
C GLN A 138 18.86 -0.81 1.92
N LEU A 139 18.04 -0.14 1.10
CA LEU A 139 17.27 -0.81 0.05
C LEU A 139 18.12 -0.94 -1.23
N PRO A 140 17.84 -1.91 -2.11
CA PRO A 140 18.46 -2.01 -3.44
C PRO A 140 18.28 -0.76 -4.30
N SER A 141 17.17 -0.05 -4.06
CA SER A 141 16.88 1.28 -4.55
C SER A 141 16.14 2.04 -3.45
N TRP A 142 16.49 3.31 -3.23
CA TRP A 142 15.75 4.17 -2.28
C TRP A 142 14.26 4.30 -2.63
N ARG A 143 13.89 4.01 -3.87
CA ARG A 143 12.50 4.07 -4.37
C ARG A 143 11.90 2.68 -4.62
N LEU A 144 12.52 1.59 -4.17
CA LEU A 144 12.12 0.20 -4.48
C LEU A 144 10.60 -0.01 -4.43
N TYR A 145 9.95 0.37 -3.33
CA TYR A 145 8.52 0.14 -3.13
C TYR A 145 7.62 0.99 -4.06
N SER A 146 8.16 2.05 -4.67
CA SER A 146 7.49 2.89 -5.67
C SER A 146 7.82 2.49 -7.11
N GLU A 147 8.73 1.53 -7.31
CA GLU A 147 9.08 1.02 -8.63
C GLU A 147 7.97 0.08 -9.13
N LEU A 148 7.39 0.40 -10.29
CA LEU A 148 6.23 -0.32 -10.81
C LEU A 148 6.52 -1.78 -11.13
N ASP A 149 7.73 -2.08 -11.58
CA ASP A 149 8.15 -3.44 -11.89
C ASP A 149 8.41 -4.24 -10.61
N TYR A 150 8.88 -3.62 -9.51
CA TYR A 150 8.93 -4.27 -8.20
C TYR A 150 7.52 -4.60 -7.68
N GLN A 151 6.56 -3.66 -7.83
CA GLN A 151 5.16 -3.91 -7.45
C GLN A 151 4.55 -5.06 -8.26
N MET A 152 4.79 -5.09 -9.57
CA MET A 152 4.34 -6.20 -10.44
C MET A 152 5.07 -7.51 -10.13
N TYR A 153 6.36 -7.46 -9.81
CA TYR A 153 7.13 -8.61 -9.35
C TYR A 153 6.52 -9.21 -8.08
N TRP A 154 6.18 -8.37 -7.09
CA TRP A 154 5.59 -8.85 -5.85
C TRP A 154 4.26 -9.57 -6.09
N ILE A 155 3.43 -9.09 -7.04
CA ILE A 155 2.22 -9.78 -7.49
C ILE A 155 2.56 -11.15 -8.09
N ILE A 156 3.55 -11.24 -8.98
CA ILE A 156 3.97 -12.53 -9.57
C ILE A 156 4.48 -13.49 -8.49
N SER A 157 5.35 -13.01 -7.60
CA SER A 157 5.94 -13.78 -6.51
C SER A 157 4.90 -14.28 -5.49
N ALA A 158 3.88 -13.47 -5.19
CA ALA A 158 2.79 -13.89 -4.32
C ALA A 158 1.93 -15.00 -4.94
N ASP A 159 1.73 -14.99 -6.27
CA ASP A 159 1.02 -16.05 -6.98
C ASP A 159 1.80 -17.38 -6.91
N GLU A 160 3.12 -17.33 -7.11
CA GLU A 160 4.01 -18.48 -6.98
C GLU A 160 3.99 -19.05 -5.55
N ALA A 161 4.03 -18.19 -4.54
CA ALA A 161 3.92 -18.59 -3.14
C ALA A 161 2.59 -19.29 -2.83
N VAL A 162 1.46 -18.79 -3.33
CA VAL A 162 0.15 -19.43 -3.15
C VAL A 162 0.11 -20.80 -3.83
N LYS A 163 0.65 -20.92 -5.05
CA LYS A 163 0.75 -22.21 -5.77
C LYS A 163 1.61 -23.21 -4.99
N ALA A 164 2.78 -22.77 -4.54
CA ALA A 164 3.72 -23.59 -3.78
C ALA A 164 3.12 -24.04 -2.43
N PHE A 165 2.42 -23.14 -1.74
CA PHE A 165 1.71 -23.45 -0.50
C PHE A 165 0.61 -24.50 -0.70
N ARG A 166 -0.25 -24.34 -1.73
CA ARG A 166 -1.29 -25.32 -2.05
C ARG A 166 -0.70 -26.67 -2.40
N LYS A 167 0.41 -26.69 -3.15
CA LYS A 167 1.15 -27.91 -3.46
C LYS A 167 1.67 -28.57 -2.18
N PHE A 168 2.27 -27.79 -1.27
CA PHE A 168 2.73 -28.28 0.02
C PHE A 168 1.60 -28.96 0.81
N GLU A 169 0.46 -28.29 1.02
CA GLU A 169 -0.69 -28.87 1.72
C GLU A 169 -1.21 -30.14 1.02
N SER A 170 -1.34 -30.12 -0.31
CA SER A 170 -1.79 -31.29 -1.06
C SER A 170 -0.86 -32.50 -0.95
N SER A 171 0.46 -32.25 -0.86
CA SER A 171 1.47 -33.31 -0.79
C SER A 171 1.64 -33.91 0.61
N THR A 172 1.30 -33.14 1.65
CA THR A 172 1.48 -33.53 3.05
C THR A 172 0.17 -33.90 3.75
N GLY A 173 -0.98 -33.56 3.14
CA GLY A 173 -2.30 -33.78 3.73
C GLY A 173 -2.63 -32.84 4.90
N VAL A 174 -1.79 -31.84 5.18
CA VAL A 174 -2.04 -30.87 6.26
C VAL A 174 -2.92 -29.73 5.78
N HIS A 175 -3.65 -29.13 6.71
CA HIS A 175 -4.41 -27.90 6.49
C HIS A 175 -4.04 -26.89 7.58
N LEU A 176 -3.36 -25.81 7.21
CA LEU A 176 -2.96 -24.77 8.16
C LEU A 176 -4.11 -23.79 8.33
N LYS A 177 -4.68 -23.68 9.53
CA LYS A 177 -5.87 -22.84 9.78
C LYS A 177 -5.53 -21.36 9.86
N THR A 178 -4.37 -21.03 10.42
CA THR A 178 -3.93 -19.66 10.70
C THR A 178 -2.61 -19.33 10.01
N LEU A 179 -2.53 -18.14 9.41
CA LEU A 179 -1.36 -17.67 8.68
C LEU A 179 -0.95 -16.25 9.09
N MET A 180 0.33 -15.93 8.91
CA MET A 180 0.85 -14.57 8.79
C MET A 180 2.02 -14.53 7.81
N THR A 181 2.44 -13.32 7.44
CA THR A 181 3.55 -13.08 6.52
C THR A 181 4.56 -12.11 7.12
N LEU A 182 5.85 -12.40 6.97
CA LEU A 182 6.95 -11.50 7.37
C LEU A 182 7.31 -10.54 6.22
N ASP A 183 6.33 -9.75 5.79
CA ASP A 183 6.47 -8.70 4.79
C ASP A 183 5.58 -7.50 5.14
N PHE A 184 5.69 -6.40 4.40
CA PHE A 184 4.90 -5.19 4.67
C PHE A 184 3.39 -5.45 4.65
N THR A 185 2.90 -6.32 3.78
CA THR A 185 1.47 -6.69 3.71
C THR A 185 1.27 -8.20 3.89
N ASP A 186 0.17 -8.57 4.54
CA ASP A 186 -0.22 -9.97 4.77
C ASP A 186 -1.52 -10.36 4.05
N PRO A 187 -1.51 -10.51 2.70
CA PRO A 187 -2.71 -10.88 1.95
C PRO A 187 -3.03 -12.39 2.02
N PHE A 188 -2.06 -13.21 2.41
CA PHE A 188 -2.11 -14.67 2.25
C PHE A 188 -3.23 -15.33 3.04
N PRO A 189 -3.56 -14.91 4.28
CA PRO A 189 -4.75 -15.43 4.96
C PRO A 189 -6.01 -15.27 4.10
N TRP A 190 -6.21 -14.12 3.48
CA TRP A 190 -7.36 -13.92 2.60
C TRP A 190 -7.24 -14.70 1.29
N LEU A 191 -6.08 -14.73 0.65
CA LEU A 191 -5.85 -15.46 -0.61
C LEU A 191 -6.07 -16.97 -0.48
N LEU A 192 -5.68 -17.53 0.65
CA LEU A 192 -5.75 -18.95 0.94
C LEU A 192 -7.01 -19.35 1.72
N ASP A 193 -7.91 -18.43 2.06
CA ASP A 193 -9.10 -18.70 2.88
C ASP A 193 -8.75 -19.26 4.27
N ARG A 194 -7.86 -18.55 4.96
CA ARG A 194 -7.36 -18.83 6.32
C ARG A 194 -7.64 -17.68 7.28
N GLU A 195 -7.51 -17.96 8.57
CA GLU A 195 -7.56 -16.91 9.59
C GLU A 195 -6.21 -16.18 9.65
N ALA A 196 -6.25 -14.85 9.68
CA ALA A 196 -5.05 -14.06 9.93
C ALA A 196 -4.66 -14.13 11.41
N THR A 197 -3.35 -14.09 11.66
CA THR A 197 -2.81 -13.98 13.02
C THR A 197 -3.36 -12.74 13.70
N ARG A 198 -3.84 -12.90 14.94
CA ARG A 198 -4.44 -11.80 15.70
C ARG A 198 -3.36 -10.92 16.31
N LYS A 199 -3.74 -9.69 16.66
CA LYS A 199 -2.90 -8.73 17.42
C LYS A 199 -1.64 -8.23 16.69
N ILE A 200 -1.49 -8.54 15.40
CA ILE A 200 -0.47 -7.95 14.54
C ILE A 200 -1.09 -6.90 13.59
N GLN A 201 -0.24 -6.05 13.03
CA GLN A 201 -0.65 -5.07 12.02
C GLN A 201 -0.85 -5.74 10.66
N ILE A 202 -1.84 -5.27 9.89
CA ILE A 202 -2.04 -5.71 8.50
C ILE A 202 -0.98 -5.07 7.57
N GLY A 203 -0.62 -3.81 7.86
CA GLY A 203 0.48 -3.08 7.22
C GLY A 203 1.67 -2.97 8.19
N ALA A 204 2.61 -3.89 8.09
CA ALA A 204 3.70 -4.07 9.03
C ALA A 204 4.97 -3.31 8.58
N ASP A 205 5.00 -2.01 8.83
CA ASP A 205 6.22 -1.20 8.73
C ASP A 205 6.96 -1.25 10.09
N PRO A 206 8.09 -1.98 10.19
CA PRO A 206 8.80 -2.19 11.44
C PRO A 206 9.37 -0.90 12.03
N PHE A 207 9.49 0.17 11.24
CA PHE A 207 10.06 1.45 11.68
C PHE A 207 8.99 2.48 12.06
N ARG A 208 7.71 2.19 11.82
CA ARG A 208 6.62 3.15 12.06
C ARG A 208 5.38 2.58 12.72
N THR A 209 4.92 1.39 12.30
CA THR A 209 3.59 0.88 12.67
C THR A 209 3.64 -0.36 13.54
N VAL A 210 4.71 -1.16 13.47
CA VAL A 210 4.85 -2.36 14.31
C VAL A 210 5.27 -1.93 15.72
N PRO A 211 4.43 -2.15 16.75
CA PRO A 211 4.79 -1.84 18.12
C PRO A 211 5.76 -2.88 18.69
N ALA A 212 6.34 -2.58 19.85
CA ALA A 212 7.06 -3.58 20.63
C ALA A 212 6.15 -4.79 20.94
N MET A 213 6.73 -6.00 20.89
CA MET A 213 5.97 -7.24 21.08
C MET A 213 5.47 -7.38 22.52
N THR A 214 4.14 -7.42 22.70
CA THR A 214 3.51 -7.70 24.00
C THR A 214 3.40 -9.21 24.25
N PRO A 215 3.20 -9.67 25.50
CA PRO A 215 2.99 -11.08 25.80
C PRO A 215 1.80 -11.69 25.02
N GLU A 216 0.71 -10.94 24.84
CA GLU A 216 -0.47 -11.40 24.09
C GLU A 216 -0.17 -11.51 22.60
N THR A 217 0.61 -10.56 22.07
CA THR A 217 1.05 -10.59 20.66
C THR A 217 1.97 -11.78 20.42
N ARG A 218 2.92 -12.01 21.33
CA ARG A 218 3.82 -13.17 21.29
C ARG A 218 3.03 -14.48 21.29
N ALA A 219 2.09 -14.64 22.22
CA ALA A 219 1.25 -15.83 22.30
C ALA A 219 0.43 -16.06 21.01
N ALA A 220 -0.08 -14.99 20.39
CA ALA A 220 -0.78 -15.08 19.11
C ALA A 220 0.14 -15.53 17.96
N VAL A 221 1.36 -14.98 17.89
CA VAL A 221 2.37 -15.37 16.89
C VAL A 221 2.80 -16.82 17.10
N GLU A 222 3.09 -17.25 18.33
CA GLU A 222 3.43 -18.65 18.68
C GLU A 222 2.29 -19.63 18.36
N ALA A 223 1.04 -19.21 18.56
CA ALA A 223 -0.13 -20.03 18.24
C ALA A 223 -0.43 -20.15 16.73
N THR A 224 0.17 -19.32 15.88
CA THR A 224 -0.08 -19.35 14.43
C THR A 224 0.42 -20.66 13.82
N ASP A 225 -0.28 -21.25 12.84
CA ASP A 225 0.07 -22.53 12.26
C ASP A 225 1.25 -22.42 11.28
N GLY A 226 1.18 -21.45 10.36
CA GLY A 226 2.19 -21.20 9.34
C GLY A 226 2.57 -19.73 9.21
N VAL A 227 3.86 -19.44 9.08
CA VAL A 227 4.38 -18.10 8.81
C VAL A 227 5.10 -18.10 7.47
N LEU A 228 4.61 -17.31 6.52
CA LEU A 228 5.24 -17.12 5.22
C LEU A 228 6.39 -16.12 5.34
N ARG A 229 7.58 -16.53 4.94
CA ARG A 229 8.80 -15.71 4.99
C ARG A 229 9.36 -15.51 3.60
N PRO A 230 9.26 -14.29 3.02
CA PRO A 230 9.92 -13.99 1.76
C PRO A 230 11.43 -13.86 1.93
N LYS A 231 12.17 -14.29 0.92
CA LYS A 231 13.63 -14.23 0.81
C LYS A 231 14.11 -13.29 -0.30
N CYS A 232 13.27 -13.03 -1.31
CA CYS A 232 13.66 -12.34 -2.54
C CYS A 232 12.87 -11.04 -2.79
N PRO A 233 13.52 -9.90 -3.03
CA PRO A 233 14.85 -9.59 -2.51
C PRO A 233 14.79 -9.47 -0.99
N MET A 234 15.88 -9.71 -0.29
CA MET A 234 15.95 -9.32 1.12
C MET A 234 15.91 -7.80 1.20
N THR A 235 15.08 -7.27 2.10
CA THR A 235 14.96 -5.83 2.37
C THR A 235 15.16 -5.56 3.84
N THR A 236 15.50 -4.32 4.17
CA THR A 236 15.64 -3.85 5.56
C THR A 236 14.37 -4.11 6.38
N THR A 237 13.21 -3.86 5.77
CA THR A 237 11.89 -4.13 6.34
C THR A 237 11.71 -5.62 6.64
N ARG A 238 12.01 -6.50 5.68
CA ARG A 238 11.85 -7.95 5.86
C ARG A 238 12.80 -8.50 6.92
N LEU A 239 14.04 -8.02 6.95
CA LEU A 239 15.01 -8.38 7.95
C LEU A 239 14.55 -7.95 9.36
N ALA A 240 14.13 -6.69 9.51
CA ALA A 240 13.65 -6.17 10.79
C ALA A 240 12.38 -6.92 11.29
N LEU A 241 11.45 -7.28 10.40
CA LEU A 241 10.30 -8.11 10.78
C LEU A 241 10.73 -9.50 11.27
N GLN A 242 11.70 -10.11 10.60
CA GLN A 242 12.25 -11.39 11.05
C GLN A 242 12.91 -11.28 12.43
N GLU A 243 13.65 -10.20 12.69
CA GLU A 243 14.26 -9.94 13.99
C GLU A 243 13.22 -9.71 15.11
N ILE A 244 12.21 -8.88 14.85
CA ILE A 244 11.14 -8.58 15.81
C ILE A 244 10.42 -9.85 16.28
N TYR A 245 10.14 -10.77 15.35
CA TYR A 245 9.41 -12.00 15.65
C TYR A 245 10.32 -13.22 15.91
N ALA A 246 11.65 -13.06 15.89
CA ALA A 246 12.60 -14.18 15.94
C ALA A 246 12.39 -15.09 17.16
N ASP A 247 12.25 -14.53 18.36
CA ASP A 247 12.08 -15.34 19.58
C ASP A 247 10.75 -16.11 19.61
N ALA A 248 9.66 -15.52 19.10
CA ALA A 248 8.36 -16.18 18.98
C ALA A 248 8.33 -17.28 17.89
N LEU A 249 9.29 -17.26 16.97
CA LEU A 249 9.38 -18.16 15.82
C LEU A 249 10.59 -19.10 15.87
N LYS A 250 11.36 -19.12 16.96
CA LYS A 250 12.62 -19.88 17.05
C LYS A 250 12.47 -21.40 16.91
N ASP A 251 11.35 -21.95 17.37
CA ASP A 251 11.11 -23.39 17.38
C ASP A 251 10.42 -23.89 16.10
N ARG A 252 10.26 -23.03 15.09
CA ARG A 252 9.51 -23.34 13.86
C ARG A 252 10.31 -24.28 12.95
N GLN A 253 9.62 -25.25 12.35
CA GLN A 253 10.20 -26.03 11.27
C GLN A 253 10.17 -25.21 9.97
N VAL A 254 11.33 -24.97 9.37
CA VAL A 254 11.43 -24.25 8.10
C VAL A 254 11.23 -25.23 6.94
N VAL A 255 10.22 -24.99 6.11
CA VAL A 255 9.96 -25.72 4.88
C VAL A 255 10.13 -24.76 3.69
N PRO A 256 11.08 -25.00 2.77
CA PRO A 256 11.18 -24.20 1.56
C PRO A 256 9.97 -24.48 0.67
N LEU A 257 9.19 -23.45 0.33
CA LEU A 257 8.07 -23.56 -0.60
C LEU A 257 8.58 -23.43 -2.04
N ASP A 258 9.43 -22.44 -2.27
CA ASP A 258 10.13 -22.20 -3.53
C ASP A 258 11.48 -21.48 -3.27
N ALA A 259 12.10 -20.98 -4.33
CA ALA A 259 13.37 -20.27 -4.25
C ALA A 259 13.30 -19.00 -3.39
N CYS A 260 12.14 -18.36 -3.31
CA CYS A 260 11.93 -17.04 -2.72
C CYS A 260 11.02 -17.02 -1.51
N TRP A 261 10.39 -18.14 -1.15
CA TRP A 261 9.48 -18.26 -0.01
C TRP A 261 9.79 -19.48 0.83
N ASP A 262 9.83 -19.26 2.15
CA ASP A 262 9.78 -20.33 3.14
C ASP A 262 8.45 -20.30 3.88
N LEU A 263 8.06 -21.46 4.38
CA LEU A 263 6.97 -21.66 5.33
C LEU A 263 7.56 -22.10 6.66
N LEU A 264 7.40 -21.28 7.68
CA LEU A 264 7.78 -21.59 9.06
C LEU A 264 6.57 -22.22 9.75
N LEU A 265 6.63 -23.54 9.95
CA LEU A 265 5.55 -24.33 10.51
C LEU A 265 5.63 -24.43 12.03
N ARG A 266 4.47 -24.40 12.68
CA ARG A 266 4.38 -24.75 14.11
C ARG A 266 4.85 -26.18 14.35
N PRO A 267 5.63 -26.43 15.41
CA PRO A 267 5.93 -27.79 15.86
C PRO A 267 4.67 -28.65 15.98
N GLY A 268 4.78 -29.91 15.56
CA GLY A 268 3.72 -30.92 15.70
C GLY A 268 2.65 -30.89 14.61
N ILE A 269 2.71 -29.99 13.62
CA ILE A 269 1.77 -29.98 12.48
C ILE A 269 2.08 -31.12 11.50
N LEU A 270 3.35 -31.27 11.12
CA LEU A 270 3.79 -32.41 10.33
C LEU A 270 4.04 -33.56 11.29
N GLN A 271 3.09 -34.50 11.37
CA GLN A 271 3.35 -35.78 12.03
C GLN A 271 4.33 -36.57 11.15
N LYS A 272 5.47 -36.96 11.72
CA LYS A 272 6.38 -37.92 11.11
C LYS A 272 5.85 -39.33 11.27
#